data_AF-A0A5A8TYE0-F1
#
_entry.id   AF-A0A5A8TYE0-F1
#
_cell.length_a   1.000
_cell.length_b   1.000
_cell.length_c   1.000
_cell.angle_alpha   90.00
_cell.angle_beta   90.00
_cell.angle_gamma   90.00
#
_symmetry.space_group_name_H-M   'P 1'
#
loop_
_entity.id
_entity.type
_entity.pdbx_description
1 polymer ?
#
loop_
_entity_poly.entity_id
_entity_poly.type
_entity_poly.pdbx_seq_one_letter_code
_entity_poly.pdbx_strand_id
1 'polypeptide(L)' 'EQWEWDNCHIEGAKLLPMGQIAANIGSLDKEQEIVIICHHGIRSMQVAHYFDSIGFKSVINLRGGIDAWARQVDISIATY' A
#
# COMPACT_ATOMS: atom_id res chain seq x y z
N GLU A 1 10.66 -2.48 5.94
CA GLU A 1 9.28 -2.98 5.74
C GLU A 1 9.21 -4.47 5.42
N GLN A 2 10.32 -5.17 5.14
CA GLN A 2 10.33 -6.62 4.91
C GLN A 2 9.72 -7.43 6.05
N TRP A 3 10.07 -7.11 7.31
CA TRP A 3 9.52 -7.82 8.46
C TRP A 3 7.98 -7.68 8.58
N GLU A 4 7.41 -6.54 8.19
CA GLU A 4 5.95 -6.35 8.18
C GLU A 4 5.31 -7.27 7.14
N TRP A 5 5.90 -7.33 5.94
CA TRP A 5 5.48 -8.19 4.85
C TRP A 5 5.55 -9.69 5.19
N ASP A 6 6.63 -10.08 5.87
CA ASP A 6 6.86 -11.46 6.30
C ASP A 6 5.85 -11.89 7.38
N ASN A 7 5.33 -10.93 8.18
CA ASN A 7 4.25 -11.21 9.15
C ASN A 7 2.89 -11.30 8.46
N CYS A 8 2.54 -10.33 7.62
CA CYS A 8 1.34 -10.41 6.81
C CYS A 8 1.36 -9.50 5.57
N HIS A 9 0.64 -9.95 4.55
CA HIS A 9 0.34 -9.19 3.35
C HIS A 9 -0.97 -9.70 2.73
N ILE A 10 -1.60 -8.88 1.89
CA ILE A 10 -2.76 -9.28 1.11
C ILE A 10 -2.27 -10.07 -0.11
N GLU A 11 -2.94 -11.18 -0.44
CA GLU A 11 -2.62 -11.97 -1.63
C GLU A 11 -2.65 -11.10 -2.90
N GLY A 12 -1.63 -11.22 -3.74
CA GLY A 12 -1.49 -10.41 -4.95
C GLY A 12 -0.95 -8.99 -4.73
N ALA A 13 -0.76 -8.55 -3.48
CA ALA A 13 -0.05 -7.30 -3.21
C ALA A 13 1.41 -7.38 -3.70
N LYS A 14 2.03 -6.21 -3.91
CA LYS A 14 3.45 -6.10 -4.21
C LYS A 14 4.14 -5.32 -3.10
N LEU A 15 5.22 -5.87 -2.56
CA LEU A 15 6.04 -5.17 -1.59
C LEU A 15 6.83 -4.06 -2.29
N LEU A 16 6.50 -2.81 -1.97
CA LEU A 16 7.30 -1.65 -2.35
C LEU A 16 7.54 -0.76 -1.13
N PRO A 17 8.72 -0.86 -0.49
CA PRO A 17 9.05 -0.06 0.69
C PRO A 17 8.97 1.44 0.40
N MET A 18 8.46 2.24 1.35
CA MET A 18 8.21 3.67 1.15
C MET A 18 9.48 4.43 0.71
N GLY A 19 10.63 4.09 1.30
CA GLY A 19 11.92 4.70 0.95
C GLY A 19 12.45 4.33 -0.45
N GLN A 20 11.87 3.32 -1.10
CA GLN A 20 12.26 2.86 -2.44
C GLN A 20 11.31 3.33 -3.54
N ILE A 21 10.23 4.02 -3.19
CA ILE A 21 9.16 4.39 -4.12
C ILE A 21 9.68 5.26 -5.26
N ALA A 22 10.39 6.35 -4.95
CA ALA A 22 10.89 7.28 -5.96
C ALA A 22 11.82 6.59 -6.98
N ALA A 23 12.58 5.58 -6.54
CA ALA A 23 13.48 4.83 -7.42
C ALA A 23 12.74 3.82 -8.33
N ASN A 24 11.58 3.34 -7.93
CA ASN A 24 10.85 2.28 -8.63
C ASN A 24 9.58 2.77 -9.34
N ILE A 25 9.18 4.03 -9.15
CA ILE A 25 7.95 4.61 -9.67
C ILE A 25 7.82 4.48 -11.20
N GLY A 26 8.94 4.52 -11.93
CA GLY A 26 8.95 4.42 -13.40
C GLY A 26 8.51 3.06 -13.95
N SER A 27 8.41 2.04 -13.10
CA SER A 27 7.90 0.71 -13.47
C SER A 27 6.37 0.57 -13.34
N LEU A 28 5.70 1.58 -12.76
CA LEU A 28 4.26 1.57 -12.53
C LEU A 28 3.54 2.28 -13.69
N ASP A 29 2.40 1.73 -14.08
CA ASP A 29 1.52 2.35 -15.08
C ASP A 29 0.67 3.43 -14.41
N LYS A 30 0.74 4.66 -14.94
CA LYS A 30 -0.01 5.81 -14.41
C LYS A 30 -1.50 5.78 -14.71
N GLU A 31 -1.89 5.01 -15.72
CA GLU A 31 -3.29 4.89 -16.14
C GLU A 31 -4.04 3.78 -15.37
N GLN A 32 -3.31 2.93 -14.65
CA GLN A 32 -3.91 1.89 -13.81
C GLN A 32 -4.38 2.44 -12.46
N GLU A 33 -5.44 1.82 -11.93
CA GLU A 33 -5.84 2.02 -10.53
C GLU A 33 -4.84 1.35 -9.59
N ILE A 34 -4.33 2.13 -8.65
CA ILE A 34 -3.36 1.66 -7.66
C ILE A 34 -3.95 1.84 -6.26
N VAL A 35 -4.13 0.71 -5.56
CA VAL A 35 -4.43 0.70 -4.14
C VAL A 35 -3.11 0.60 -3.35
N ILE A 36 -2.89 1.55 -2.45
CA ILE A 36 -1.68 1.63 -1.61
C ILE A 36 -2.07 1.34 -0.16
N ILE A 37 -1.30 0.45 0.46
CA ILE A 37 -1.58 -0.10 1.79
C ILE A 37 -0.31 -0.03 2.63
N CYS A 38 -0.47 0.37 3.89
CA CYS A 38 0.53 0.17 4.93
C CYS A 38 -0.18 -0.38 6.18
N HIS A 39 0.52 -0.43 7.32
CA HIS A 39 -0.05 -0.99 8.55
C HIS A 39 -1.38 -0.34 9.00
N HIS A 40 -1.43 1.00 9.14
CA HIS A 40 -2.60 1.75 9.63
C HIS A 40 -3.19 2.77 8.62
N GLY A 41 -2.68 2.80 7.39
CA GLY A 41 -3.14 3.74 6.35
C GLY A 41 -2.48 5.13 6.38
N ILE A 42 -1.53 5.40 7.29
CA ILE A 42 -0.86 6.71 7.43
C ILE A 42 0.27 6.88 6.40
N ARG A 43 1.23 5.93 6.33
CA ARG A 43 2.34 5.98 5.36
C ARG A 43 1.81 5.89 3.92
N SER A 44 0.87 4.99 3.67
CA SER A 44 0.24 4.82 2.36
C SER A 44 -0.51 6.07 1.91
N MET A 45 -1.06 6.88 2.83
CA MET A 45 -1.65 8.16 2.48
C MET A 45 -0.60 9.14 1.93
N GLN A 46 0.58 9.22 2.54
CA GLN A 46 1.66 10.09 2.06
C GLN A 46 2.13 9.66 0.67
N VAL A 47 2.25 8.36 0.44
CA VAL A 47 2.57 7.81 -0.86
C VAL A 47 1.48 8.11 -1.89
N ALA A 48 0.21 7.96 -1.52
CA ALA A 48 -0.91 8.25 -2.41
C ALA A 48 -0.91 9.71 -2.86
N HIS A 49 -0.64 10.65 -1.94
CA HIS A 49 -0.49 12.07 -2.29
C HIS A 49 0.72 12.31 -3.21
N TYR A 50 1.82 11.59 -2.99
CA TYR A 50 2.97 11.68 -3.89
C TYR A 50 2.62 11.20 -5.31
N PHE A 51 1.92 10.07 -5.44
CA PHE A 51 1.49 9.53 -6.75
C PHE A 51 0.53 10.50 -7.46
N ASP A 52 -0.43 11.05 -6.74
CA ASP A 52 -1.35 12.08 -7.26
C ASP A 52 -0.56 13.29 -7.78
N SER A 53 0.42 13.78 -7.01
CA SER A 53 1.24 14.95 -7.38
C SER A 53 2.08 14.76 -8.66
N ILE A 54 2.35 13.51 -9.05
CA ILE A 54 3.12 13.17 -10.25
C ILE A 54 2.25 12.59 -11.38
N GLY A 55 0.93 12.68 -11.24
CA GLY A 55 -0.03 12.44 -12.33
C GLY A 55 -0.49 11.00 -12.51
N PHE A 56 -0.45 10.17 -11.47
CA PHE A 56 -1.21 8.90 -11.49
C PHE A 56 -2.71 9.19 -11.50
N LYS A 57 -3.47 8.46 -12.32
CA LYS A 57 -4.89 8.77 -12.59
C LYS A 57 -5.85 8.27 -11.52
N SER A 58 -5.58 7.10 -10.95
CA SER A 58 -6.43 6.52 -9.91
C SER A 58 -5.55 5.95 -8.80
N VAL A 59 -5.57 6.62 -7.64
CA VAL A 59 -4.78 6.25 -6.48
C VAL A 59 -5.68 6.18 -5.26
N ILE A 60 -5.72 5.02 -4.62
CA ILE A 60 -6.60 4.74 -3.50
C ILE A 60 -5.73 4.40 -2.28
N ASN A 61 -5.93 5.11 -1.17
CA ASN A 61 -5.35 4.73 0.12
C ASN A 61 -6.31 3.81 0.87
N LEU A 62 -5.90 2.59 1.21
CA LEU A 62 -6.74 1.70 2.01
C LEU A 62 -6.83 2.22 3.45
N ARG A 63 -8.01 2.73 3.82
CA ARG A 63 -8.26 3.33 5.13
C ARG A 63 -8.10 2.29 6.23
N GLY A 64 -7.33 2.64 7.26
CA GLY A 64 -7.05 1.76 8.40
C GLY A 64 -5.98 0.70 8.12
N GLY A 65 -5.46 0.62 6.89
CA GLY A 65 -4.38 -0.28 6.52
C GLY A 65 -4.71 -1.77 6.67
N ILE A 66 -3.66 -2.59 6.67
CA ILE A 66 -3.81 -4.04 6.79
C ILE A 66 -4.40 -4.46 8.15
N ASP A 67 -4.23 -3.66 9.21
CA ASP A 67 -4.87 -3.95 10.51
C ASP A 67 -6.41 -3.90 10.40
N ALA A 68 -6.96 -2.86 9.79
CA ALA A 68 -8.40 -2.77 9.59
C ALA A 68 -8.92 -3.86 8.64
N TRP A 69 -8.15 -4.19 7.59
CA TRP A 69 -8.48 -5.28 6.67
C TRP A 69 -8.56 -6.63 7.40
N ALA A 70 -7.56 -6.94 8.21
CA ALA A 70 -7.51 -8.17 9.00
C ALA A 70 -8.69 -8.27 9.98
N ARG A 71 -9.14 -7.15 10.54
CA ARG A 71 -10.26 -7.15 11.50
C ARG A 71 -11.64 -7.21 10.86
N GLN A 72 -11.80 -6.72 9.64
CA GLN A 72 -13.11 -6.45 9.04
C GLN A 72 -13.42 -7.27 7.79
N VAL A 73 -12.39 -7.73 7.07
CA VAL A 73 -12.55 -8.37 5.76
C VAL A 73 -12.00 -9.79 5.78
N ASP A 74 -10.74 -9.95 6.20
CA ASP A 74 -10.09 -11.26 6.24
C ASP A 74 -9.44 -11.51 7.60
N ILE A 75 -10.22 -12.14 8.48
CA ILE A 75 -9.82 -12.48 9.86
C ILE A 75 -8.74 -13.56 9.95
N SER A 76 -8.33 -14.17 8.82
CA SER A 76 -7.23 -15.12 8.79
C SER A 76 -5.85 -14.44 8.74
N ILE A 77 -5.81 -13.17 8.32
CA ILE A 77 -4.58 -12.38 8.31
C ILE A 77 -4.17 -12.03 9.74
N ALA A 78 -2.89 -12.27 10.07
CA ALA A 78 -2.32 -11.90 11.36
C ALA A 78 -2.30 -10.38 11.57
N THR A 79 -2.66 -9.94 12.77
CA THR A 79 -2.51 -8.56 13.24
C THR A 79 -1.24 -8.44 14.09
N TYR A 80 -0.59 -7.27 14.07
CA TYR A 80 0.58 -6.96 14.90
C TYR A 80 0.56 -5.51 15.39
#